data_AF-A0A6B2CV23-F1
#
_entry.id   AF-A0A6B2CV23-F1
#
_cell.length_a   1.000
_cell.length_b   1.000
_cell.length_c   1.000
_cell.angle_alpha   90.00
_cell.angle_beta   90.00
_cell.angle_gamma   90.00
#
_symmetry.space_group_name_H-M   'P 1'
#
loop_
_entity.id
_entity.type
_entity.pdbx_description
1 polymer ?
#
loop_
_entity_poly.entity_id
_entity_poly.type
_entity_poly.pdbx_seq_one_letter_code
_entity_poly.pdbx_strand_id
1 'polypeptide(L)'
;MSRLEKLALRHGFTLSTARWLEELAKELGVGEKKLLKAVVKLAKHGIWLEAEDWRYVAQHIDLSRHLDMAVDYVIRRAASGVSPAEAVRELPAAVEKAGKLAHVREVLSNLI
;
A
#
# COMPACT_ATOMS: atom_id res chain seq x y z
N MET A 1 17.93 -14.51 -13.70
CA MET A 1 17.43 -13.31 -12.99
C MET A 1 16.15 -12.83 -13.62
N SER A 2 15.09 -12.70 -12.82
CA SER A 2 13.80 -12.18 -13.24
C SER A 2 13.89 -10.70 -13.65
N ARG A 3 12.85 -10.20 -14.31
CA ARG A 3 12.73 -8.77 -14.62
C ARG A 3 12.61 -7.93 -13.35
N LEU A 4 11.96 -8.46 -12.30
CA LEU A 4 11.80 -7.77 -11.03
C LEU A 4 13.13 -7.70 -10.28
N GLU A 5 13.89 -8.79 -10.20
CA GLU A 5 15.23 -8.82 -9.58
C GLU A 5 16.14 -7.74 -10.16
N LYS A 6 16.18 -7.61 -11.50
CA LYS A 6 16.95 -6.54 -12.17
C LYS A 6 16.48 -5.14 -11.80
N LEU A 7 15.16 -4.95 -11.63
CA LEU A 7 14.58 -3.65 -11.31
C LEU A 7 14.79 -3.27 -9.84
N ALA A 8 14.62 -4.23 -8.92
CA ALA A 8 14.85 -4.06 -7.50
C ALA A 8 16.32 -3.71 -7.21
N LEU A 9 17.28 -4.40 -7.85
CA LEU A 9 18.70 -4.06 -7.74
C LEU A 9 19.00 -2.63 -8.22
N ARG A 10 18.37 -2.16 -9.30
CA ARG A 10 18.51 -0.77 -9.77
C ARG A 10 18.00 0.27 -8.77
N HIS A 11 17.08 -0.14 -7.89
CA HIS A 11 16.58 0.68 -6.80
C HIS A 11 17.39 0.52 -5.49
N GLY A 12 18.47 -0.27 -5.50
CA GLY A 12 19.34 -0.49 -4.35
C GLY A 12 18.90 -1.60 -3.40
N PHE A 13 17.84 -2.36 -3.75
CA PHE A 13 17.43 -3.52 -2.95
C PHE A 13 18.32 -4.73 -3.21
N THR A 14 18.30 -5.69 -2.29
CA THR A 14 19.01 -6.97 -2.44
C THR A 14 18.21 -7.96 -3.28
N LEU A 15 18.87 -9.05 -3.72
CA LEU A 15 18.18 -10.16 -4.38
C LEU A 15 17.15 -10.85 -3.46
N SER A 16 17.44 -10.96 -2.16
CA SER A 16 16.49 -11.54 -1.20
C SER A 16 15.23 -10.69 -1.08
N THR A 17 15.37 -9.35 -1.01
CA THR A 17 14.22 -8.43 -1.03
C THR A 17 13.44 -8.55 -2.33
N ALA A 18 14.10 -8.70 -3.48
CA ALA A 18 13.41 -8.88 -4.75
C ALA A 18 12.55 -10.14 -4.79
N ARG A 19 13.08 -11.27 -4.31
CA ARG A 19 12.34 -12.55 -4.23
C ARG A 19 11.18 -12.47 -3.26
N TRP A 20 11.41 -11.87 -2.10
CA TRP A 20 10.35 -11.59 -1.13
C TRP A 20 9.21 -10.74 -1.75
N LEU A 21 9.54 -9.71 -2.54
CA LEU A 21 8.55 -8.91 -3.24
C LEU A 21 7.77 -9.69 -4.32
N GLU A 22 8.41 -10.65 -5.01
CA GLU A 22 7.70 -11.51 -5.97
C GLU A 22 6.69 -12.42 -5.28
N GLU A 23 7.10 -13.07 -4.18
CA GLU A 23 6.24 -13.95 -3.39
C GLU A 23 5.08 -13.17 -2.78
N LEU A 24 5.37 -12.02 -2.16
CA LEU A 24 4.37 -11.16 -1.57
C LEU A 24 3.40 -10.61 -2.62
N ALA A 25 3.88 -10.18 -3.79
CA ALA A 25 3.01 -9.70 -4.86
C ALA A 25 1.99 -10.77 -5.31
N LYS A 26 2.44 -12.02 -5.45
CA LYS A 26 1.58 -13.16 -5.79
C LYS A 26 0.57 -13.44 -4.69
N GLU A 27 1.02 -13.45 -3.43
CA GLU A 27 0.16 -13.65 -2.26
C GLU A 27 -0.96 -12.61 -2.19
N LEU A 28 -0.61 -11.33 -2.41
CA LEU A 28 -1.55 -10.21 -2.34
C LEU A 28 -2.40 -10.05 -3.62
N GLY A 29 -2.16 -10.82 -4.67
CA GLY A 29 -2.82 -10.65 -5.97
C GLY A 29 -2.49 -9.31 -6.66
N VAL A 30 -1.35 -8.69 -6.33
CA VAL A 30 -0.91 -7.40 -6.85
C VAL A 30 0.18 -7.62 -7.91
N GLY A 31 0.19 -6.81 -8.97
CA GLY A 31 1.28 -6.88 -9.95
C GLY A 31 2.63 -6.55 -9.33
N GLU A 32 3.63 -7.42 -9.48
CA GLU A 32 4.99 -7.30 -8.93
C GLU A 32 5.60 -5.90 -9.12
N LYS A 33 5.50 -5.33 -10.34
CA LYS A 33 6.01 -3.99 -10.65
C LYS A 33 5.29 -2.89 -9.86
N LYS A 34 3.98 -3.04 -9.62
CA LYS A 34 3.19 -2.09 -8.82
C LYS A 34 3.61 -2.16 -7.35
N LEU A 35 3.75 -3.37 -6.80
CA LEU A 35 4.19 -3.55 -5.42
C LEU A 35 5.61 -3.01 -5.22
N LEU A 36 6.55 -3.30 -6.11
CA LEU A 36 7.89 -2.73 -6.06
C LEU A 36 7.86 -1.20 -6.10
N LYS A 37 7.03 -0.59 -6.96
CA LYS A 37 6.89 0.88 -7.01
C LYS A 37 6.35 1.44 -5.68
N ALA A 38 5.39 0.77 -5.06
CA ALA A 38 4.85 1.13 -3.75
C ALA A 38 5.93 1.05 -2.65
N VAL A 39 6.69 -0.05 -2.60
CA VAL A 39 7.78 -0.24 -1.63
C VAL A 39 8.89 0.80 -1.84
N VAL A 40 9.29 1.07 -3.09
CA VAL A 40 10.25 2.16 -3.41
C VAL A 40 9.72 3.50 -2.93
N LYS A 41 8.43 3.78 -3.13
CA LYS A 41 7.81 5.04 -2.70
C LYS A 41 7.87 5.17 -1.18
N LEU A 42 7.47 4.14 -0.43
CA LEU A 42 7.58 4.12 1.04
C LEU A 42 9.03 4.29 1.52
N ALA A 43 9.98 3.58 0.90
CA ALA A 43 11.39 3.64 1.26
C ALA A 43 11.99 5.04 1.07
N LYS A 44 11.57 5.79 0.02
CA LYS A 44 11.96 7.20 -0.17
C LYS A 44 11.49 8.12 0.95
N HIS A 45 10.44 7.74 1.67
CA HIS A 45 9.94 8.43 2.85
C HIS A 45 10.46 7.81 4.17
N GLY A 46 11.44 6.90 4.10
CA GLY A 46 11.99 6.23 5.28
C GLY A 46 11.04 5.20 5.91
N ILE A 47 10.02 4.75 5.18
CA ILE A 47 9.03 3.78 5.66
C ILE A 47 9.34 2.40 5.08
N TRP A 48 9.34 1.41 5.95
CA TRP A 48 9.37 0.00 5.60
C TRP A 48 8.17 -0.69 6.23
N LEU A 49 7.40 -1.44 5.43
CA LEU A 49 6.26 -2.22 5.89
C LEU A 49 6.62 -3.70 5.78
N GLU A 50 6.39 -4.44 6.87
CA GLU A 50 6.63 -5.87 6.92
C GLU A 50 5.54 -6.64 6.17
N ALA A 51 5.78 -7.93 5.91
CA ALA A 51 4.82 -8.77 5.19
C ALA A 51 3.45 -8.80 5.88
N GLU A 52 3.44 -8.82 7.22
CA GLU A 52 2.25 -8.81 8.05
C GLU A 52 1.44 -7.52 7.88
N ASP A 53 2.10 -6.37 7.72
CA ASP A 53 1.43 -5.09 7.47
C ASP A 53 0.71 -5.13 6.12
N TRP A 54 1.37 -5.61 5.08
CA TRP A 54 0.77 -5.74 3.75
C TRP A 54 -0.42 -6.69 3.73
N ARG A 55 -0.30 -7.84 4.40
CA ARG A 55 -1.39 -8.81 4.56
C ARG A 55 -2.56 -8.21 5.31
N TYR A 56 -2.30 -7.48 6.39
CA TYR A 56 -3.35 -6.81 7.16
C TYR A 56 -4.13 -5.82 6.29
N VAL A 57 -3.45 -5.00 5.48
CA VAL A 57 -4.12 -4.10 4.55
C VAL A 57 -4.97 -4.88 3.54
N ALA A 58 -4.42 -5.96 2.97
CA ALA A 58 -5.12 -6.78 1.97
C ALA A 58 -6.37 -7.49 2.49
N GLN A 59 -6.45 -7.77 3.80
CA GLN A 59 -7.66 -8.31 4.42
C GLN A 59 -8.84 -7.34 4.42
N HIS A 60 -8.56 -6.03 4.35
CA HIS A 60 -9.57 -4.98 4.51
C HIS A 60 -9.78 -4.15 3.25
N ILE A 61 -8.79 -4.10 2.36
CA ILE A 61 -8.76 -3.23 1.19
C ILE A 61 -8.29 -4.05 -0.02
N ASP A 62 -9.00 -3.92 -1.15
CA ASP A 62 -8.54 -4.46 -2.43
C ASP A 62 -7.30 -3.70 -2.93
N LEU A 63 -6.12 -4.23 -2.60
CA LEU A 63 -4.84 -3.66 -3.00
C LEU A 63 -4.65 -3.63 -4.52
N SER A 64 -5.32 -4.47 -5.29
CA SER A 64 -5.19 -4.43 -6.76
C SER A 64 -5.68 -3.10 -7.35
N ARG A 65 -6.65 -2.47 -6.67
CA ARG A 65 -7.27 -1.18 -7.04
C ARG A 65 -6.78 -0.01 -6.20
N HIS A 66 -6.47 -0.25 -4.92
CA HIS A 66 -6.27 0.81 -3.93
C HIS A 66 -4.86 0.89 -3.34
N LEU A 67 -3.88 0.18 -3.90
CA LEU A 67 -2.48 0.19 -3.41
C LEU A 67 -1.91 1.61 -3.27
N ASP A 68 -2.04 2.45 -4.31
CA ASP A 68 -1.46 3.80 -4.27
C ASP A 68 -2.11 4.66 -3.16
N MET A 69 -3.42 4.53 -2.97
CA MET A 69 -4.15 5.21 -1.90
C MET A 69 -3.70 4.75 -0.51
N ALA A 70 -3.52 3.44 -0.31
CA ALA A 70 -3.05 2.89 0.94
C ALA A 70 -1.63 3.40 1.27
N VAL A 71 -0.73 3.39 0.29
CA VAL A 71 0.63 3.91 0.42
C VAL A 71 0.63 5.41 0.75
N ASP A 72 -0.18 6.21 0.06
CA ASP A 72 -0.29 7.65 0.31
C ASP A 72 -0.87 7.98 1.69
N TYR A 73 -1.80 7.15 2.17
CA TYR A 73 -2.31 7.28 3.53
C TYR A 73 -1.19 7.02 4.55
N VAL A 74 -0.46 5.92 4.42
CA VAL A 74 0.64 5.58 5.34
C VAL A 74 1.71 6.68 5.35
N ILE A 75 2.10 7.20 4.18
CA ILE A 75 3.07 8.30 4.08
C ILE A 75 2.56 9.55 4.82
N ARG A 76 1.30 9.94 4.62
CA ARG A 76 0.73 11.12 5.30
C ARG A 76 0.65 10.95 6.81
N ARG A 77 0.29 9.77 7.30
CA ARG A 77 0.24 9.48 8.74
C ARG A 77 1.64 9.44 9.35
N ALA A 78 2.60 8.81 8.69
CA ALA A 78 4.00 8.81 9.10
C ALA A 78 4.58 10.24 9.15
N ALA A 79 4.29 11.07 8.16
CA ALA A 79 4.67 12.49 8.16
C ALA A 79 4.02 13.30 9.30
N SER A 80 2.88 12.82 9.82
CA SER A 80 2.20 13.40 10.98
C SER A 80 2.70 12.84 12.33
N GLY A 81 3.76 12.02 12.32
CA GLY A 81 4.38 11.45 13.52
C GLY A 81 3.81 10.12 13.99
N VAL A 82 2.89 9.51 13.24
CA VAL A 82 2.31 8.19 13.56
C VAL A 82 3.24 7.09 13.07
N SER A 83 3.40 6.00 13.83
CA SER A 83 4.23 4.89 13.35
C SER A 83 3.60 4.23 12.11
N PRO A 84 4.40 3.70 11.16
CA PRO A 84 3.85 3.03 9.97
C PRO A 84 2.89 1.88 10.30
N ALA A 85 3.17 1.09 11.34
CA ALA A 85 2.30 0.01 11.79
C ALA A 85 0.95 0.53 12.33
N GLU A 86 0.94 1.63 13.09
CA GLU A 86 -0.32 2.27 13.52
C GLU A 86 -1.09 2.83 12.32
N ALA A 87 -0.41 3.48 11.38
CA ALA A 87 -1.04 3.98 10.17
C ALA A 87 -1.70 2.85 9.35
N VAL A 88 -1.05 1.68 9.29
CA VAL A 88 -1.61 0.48 8.64
C VAL A 88 -2.86 -0.03 9.36
N ARG A 89 -2.88 0.00 10.70
CA ARG A 89 -4.07 -0.42 11.48
C ARG A 89 -5.25 0.54 11.35
N GLU A 90 -4.99 1.82 11.11
CA GLU A 90 -6.03 2.83 10.91
C GLU A 90 -6.66 2.81 9.51
N LEU A 91 -5.95 2.25 8.52
CA LEU A 91 -6.36 2.25 7.11
C LEU A 91 -7.81 1.77 6.88
N PRO A 92 -8.25 0.63 7.45
CA PRO A 92 -9.61 0.13 7.23
C PRO A 92 -10.68 1.14 7.66
N ALA A 93 -10.53 1.72 8.86
CA ALA A 93 -11.46 2.71 9.38
C ALA A 93 -11.45 4.02 8.56
N ALA A 94 -10.28 4.43 8.07
CA ALA A 94 -10.15 5.59 7.20
C ALA A 94 -10.86 5.38 5.85
N VAL A 95 -10.72 4.19 5.26
CA VAL A 95 -11.39 3.82 4.00
C VAL A 95 -12.91 3.74 4.18
N GLU A 96 -13.39 3.11 5.25
CA GLU A 96 -14.82 3.04 5.55
C GLU A 96 -15.43 4.44 5.72
N LYS A 97 -14.74 5.32 6.45
CA LYS A 97 -15.19 6.71 6.64
C LYS A 97 -15.22 7.47 5.30
N ALA A 98 -14.20 7.29 4.45
CA ALA A 98 -14.17 7.91 3.13
C ALA A 98 -15.30 7.38 2.23
N GLY A 99 -15.59 6.07 2.26
CA GLY A 99 -16.69 5.45 1.53
C GLY A 99 -18.06 5.96 1.98
N LYS A 100 -18.30 6.05 3.30
CA LYS A 100 -19.51 6.66 3.88
C LYS A 100 -19.68 8.11 3.43
N LEU A 101 -18.61 8.90 3.45
CA LEU A 101 -18.65 10.30 2.98
C LEU A 101 -18.94 10.40 1.47
N ALA A 102 -18.39 9.51 0.65
CA ALA A 102 -18.66 9.46 -0.77
C ALA A 102 -20.13 9.11 -1.05
N HIS A 103 -20.66 8.09 -0.37
CA HIS A 103 -22.06 7.68 -0.50
C HIS A 103 -23.04 8.79 -0.07
N VAL A 104 -22.75 9.50 1.03
CA VAL A 104 -23.56 10.66 1.45
C VAL A 104 -23.55 11.77 0.39
N ARG A 105 -22.40 12.07 -0.22
CA ARG A 105 -22.32 13.05 -1.31
C ARG A 105 -23.13 12.64 -2.54
N GLU A 106 -23.09 11.35 -2.91
CA GLU A 106 -23.87 10.79 -4.01
C GLU A 106 -25.38 10.94 -3.78
N VAL A 107 -25.86 10.56 -2.59
CA VAL A 107 -27.27 10.72 -2.21
C VAL A 107 -27.69 12.19 -2.27
N LEU A 108 -26.87 13.10 -1.74
CA LEU A 108 -27.17 14.53 -1.76
C LEU A 108 -27.17 15.13 -3.17
N SER A 109 -26.31 14.65 -4.08
CA SER A 109 -26.29 15.12 -5.48
C SER A 109 -27.50 14.65 -6.29
N ASN A 110 -28.12 13.54 -5.91
CA ASN A 110 -29.33 13.01 -6.57
C ASN A 110 -30.62 13.72 -6.14
N LEU A 111 -30.55 14.65 -5.18
CA LEU A 111 -31.68 15.44 -4.70
C LEU A 111 -31.81 16.82 -5.38
N ILE A 112 -30.98 17.11 -6.39
CA ILE A 112 -30.94 18.37 -7.15
C ILE A 112 -31.30 18.10 -8.61
#